data_AF-A0A924BS86-F1
#
_entry.id   AF-A0A924BS86-F1
#
_cell.length_a   1.000
_cell.length_b   1.000
_cell.length_c   1.000
_cell.angle_alpha   90.00
_cell.angle_beta   90.00
_cell.angle_gamma   90.00
#
_symmetry.space_group_name_H-M   'P 1'
#
loop_
_entity.id
_entity.type
_entity.pdbx_description
1 polymer ?
#
loop_
_entity_poly.entity_id
_entity_poly.type
_entity_poly.pdbx_seq_one_letter_code
_entity_poly.pdbx_strand_id
1 'polypeptide(L)' 'FLARTGDGEPGVKTIWLGMQRILDFAAGVRFSRELQAEGSCV' A
#
# COMPACT_ATOMS: atom_id res chain seq x y z
N PHE A 1 9.05 5.45 5.26
CA PHE A 1 9.51 6.63 4.51
C PHE A 1 10.83 7.10 5.08
N LEU A 2 11.86 7.27 4.25
CA LEU A 2 13.12 7.85 4.72
C LEU A 2 12.97 9.37 4.68
N ALA A 3 12.70 9.98 5.83
CA ALA A 3 12.69 11.43 5.96
C ALA A 3 14.08 11.98 5.59
N ARG A 4 14.17 12.78 4.53
CA ARG A 4 15.44 13.39 4.12
C ARG A 4 15.59 14.75 4.78
N THR A 5 16.49 14.74 5.78
CA THR A 5 17.26 15.82 6.41
C THR A 5 16.50 17.05 6.91
N GLY A 6 16.45 17.17 8.24
CA GLY A 6 16.00 18.36 8.97
C GLY A 6 15.26 17.95 10.23
N ASP A 7 13.98 17.60 10.06
CA ASP A 7 13.05 17.47 11.19
C ASP A 7 12.54 16.03 11.40
N GLY A 8 12.97 15.06 10.59
CA GLY A 8 12.54 13.65 10.69
C GLY A 8 11.08 13.41 10.27
N GLU A 9 10.26 14.46 10.16
CA GLU A 9 8.85 14.36 9.82
C GLU A 9 8.63 14.18 8.31
N PRO A 10 7.79 13.22 7.90
CA PRO A 10 7.40 13.07 6.51
C PRO A 10 6.47 14.21 6.08
N GLY A 11 6.82 14.92 5.01
CA GLY A 11 5.93 15.93 4.42
C GLY A 11 4.61 15.35 3.89
N VAL A 12 3.63 16.22 3.64
CA VAL A 12 2.29 15.85 3.14
C VAL A 12 2.34 14.96 1.88
N LYS A 13 3.22 15.29 0.93
CA LYS A 13 3.42 14.48 -0.29
C LYS A 13 3.90 13.06 0.03
N THR A 14 4.79 12.94 1.00
CA THR A 14 5.30 11.65 1.47
C THR A 14 4.15 10.85 2.07
N ILE A 15 3.40 11.42 3.02
CA ILE A 15 2.23 10.77 3.64
C ILE A 15 1.23 10.29 2.58
N TRP A 16 0.84 11.19 1.67
CA TRP A 16 -0.10 10.89 0.58
C TRP A 16 0.35 9.69 -0.26
N LEU A 17 1.61 9.68 -0.70
CA LEU A 17 2.15 8.59 -1.52
C LEU A 17 2.16 7.24 -0.80
N GLY A 18 2.44 7.20 0.50
CA GLY A 18 2.37 5.92 1.23
C GLY A 18 0.94 5.49 1.49
N MET A 19 0.01 6.43 1.69
CA MET A 19 -1.40 6.07 1.84
C MET A 19 -1.94 5.45 0.56
N GLN A 20 -1.60 6.01 -0.62
CA GLN A 20 -1.92 5.37 -1.90
C GLN A 20 -1.35 3.96 -2.01
N ARG A 21 -0.07 3.76 -1.67
CA ARG A 21 0.57 2.42 -1.70
C ARG A 21 -0.09 1.42 -0.76
N ILE A 22 -0.52 1.85 0.43
CA ILE A 22 -1.24 0.99 1.38
C ILE A 22 -2.59 0.58 0.81
N LEU A 23 -3.31 1.50 0.19
CA LEU A 23 -4.60 1.21 -0.45
C LEU A 23 -4.45 0.24 -1.61
N ASP A 24 -3.46 0.46 -2.48
CA ASP A 24 -3.16 -0.44 -3.61
C ASP A 24 -2.82 -1.85 -3.12
N PHE A 25 -1.99 -1.95 -2.07
CA PHE A 25 -1.64 -3.24 -1.46
C PHE A 25 -2.88 -3.93 -0.86
N ALA A 26 -3.73 -3.19 -0.13
CA ALA A 26 -4.94 -3.74 0.46
C ALA A 26 -5.93 -4.24 -0.61
N ALA A 27 -6.05 -3.53 -1.72
CA ALA A 27 -6.85 -3.96 -2.87
C ALA A 27 -6.31 -5.26 -3.47
N GLY A 28 -4.99 -5.36 -3.68
CA GLY A 28 -4.34 -6.58 -4.15
C GLY A 28 -4.58 -7.77 -3.23
N VAL A 29 -4.46 -7.59 -1.91
CA VAL A 29 -4.73 -8.66 -0.92
C VAL A 29 -6.18 -9.12 -0.97
N ARG A 30 -7.15 -8.20 -1.10
CA ARG A 30 -8.57 -8.58 -1.24
C ARG A 30 -8.80 -9.39 -2.50
N PHE A 31 -8.26 -8.94 -3.62
CA PHE A 31 -8.34 -9.64 -4.89
C PHE A 31 -7.71 -11.05 -4.81
N SER A 32 -6.54 -11.20 -4.19
CA SER A 32 -5.92 -12.52 -4.01
C SER A 32 -6.79 -13.47 -3.17
N ARG A 33 -7.49 -12.95 -2.16
CA ARG A 33 -8.39 -13.76 -1.32
C ARG A 33 -9.65 -14.17 -2.08
N GLU A 34 -10.20 -13.29 -2.90
CA GLU A 34 -11.35 -13.59 -3.77
C GLU A 34 -10.98 -14.68 -4.78
N LEU A 35 -9.83 -14.55 -5.46
CA LEU A 35 -9.31 -15.59 -6.36
C LEU A 35 -9.11 -16.95 -5.67
N GLN A 36 -8.60 -16.96 -4.45
CA GLN A 36 -8.45 -18.19 -3.66
C GLN A 36 -9.80 -18.80 -3.28
N ALA A 37 -10.79 -17.97 -2.92
CA ALA A 37 -12.12 -18.42 -2.56
C ALA A 37 -12.91 -18.95 -3.77
N GLU A 38 -12.67 -18.40 -4.96
CA GLU A 38 -13.27 -18.84 -6.23
C GLU A 38 -12.63 -20.14 -6.78
N GLY A 39 -11.64 -20.70 -6.08
CA GLY A 39 -11.03 -21.98 -6.45
C GLY A 39 -10.17 -21.89 -7.70
N SER A 40 -9.63 -20.70 -8.03
CA SER A 40 -8.86 -20.49 -9.25
C SER A 40 -7.57 -21.32 -9.22
N CYS A 41 -7.54 -22.33 -10.11
CA CYS A 41 -6.31 -22.94 -10.58
C CYS A 41 -5.55 -21.93 -11.45
N VAL A 42 -4.33 -21.59 -11.01
CA VAL A 42 -3.28 -21.03 -11.88
C VAL A 42 -2.46 -22.18 -12.44
#